data_AF-A0A2D1V5J0-F1
#
_entry.id   AF-A0A2D1V5J0-F1
#
_cell.length_a   1.000
_cell.length_b   1.000
_cell.length_c   1.000
_cell.angle_alpha   90.00
_cell.angle_beta   90.00
_cell.angle_gamma   90.00
#
_symmetry.space_group_name_H-M   'P 1'
#
loop_
_entity.id
_entity.type
_entity.pdbx_description
1 polymer ?
#
loop_
_entity_poly.entity_id
_entity_poly.type
_entity_poly.pdbx_seq_one_letter_code
_entity_poly.pdbx_strand_id
1 'polypeptide(L)'
;INVCFDIDANGILNVSAEDKTAGVKNKITITNDKGRLSKEEIDRMVHDAEKYKEEDEEVKKKVEAKNSLENYAYSIRNTVSVSGDKLNPADKENIDKAINGALEWLDRNQLAEVEELEDKLKELQSICDPIIAK
;
A
#
# COMPACT_ATOMS: atom_id res chain seq x y z
N ILE A 1 7.74 -5.62 11.12
CA ILE A 1 8.98 -4.84 10.91
C ILE A 1 8.73 -3.38 11.26
N ASN A 2 9.59 -2.76 12.06
CA ASN A 2 9.57 -1.34 12.38
C ASN A 2 10.80 -0.68 11.75
N VAL A 3 10.60 0.35 10.94
CA VAL A 3 11.68 1.08 10.26
C VAL A 3 11.79 2.47 10.87
N CYS A 4 13.00 2.83 11.31
CA CYS A 4 13.29 4.13 11.90
C CYS A 4 14.40 4.83 11.10
N PHE A 5 14.15 6.10 10.78
CA PHE A 5 15.08 7.00 10.11
C PHE A 5 15.48 8.09 11.10
N ASP A 6 16.77 8.16 11.40
CA ASP A 6 17.35 9.12 12.35
C ASP A 6 18.44 9.92 11.66
N ILE A 7 18.37 11.26 11.77
CA ILE A 7 19.36 12.17 11.19
C ILE A 7 20.05 12.89 12.34
N ASP A 8 21.36 12.70 12.45
CA ASP A 8 22.13 13.36 13.51
C ASP A 8 22.50 14.82 13.16
N ALA A 9 23.09 15.53 14.11
CA ALA A 9 23.51 16.93 13.94
C ALA A 9 24.59 17.12 12.85
N ASN A 10 25.27 16.05 12.42
CA ASN A 10 26.27 16.07 11.35
C ASN A 10 25.67 15.75 9.96
N GLY A 11 24.36 15.47 9.90
CA GLY A 11 23.66 15.09 8.68
C GLY A 11 23.87 13.63 8.28
N ILE A 12 24.29 12.77 9.20
CA ILE A 12 24.43 11.32 8.97
C ILE A 12 23.08 10.67 9.15
N LEU A 13 22.61 9.95 8.13
CA LEU A 13 21.35 9.22 8.16
C LEU A 13 21.58 7.80 8.69
N ASN A 14 20.92 7.48 9.78
CA ASN A 14 20.86 6.15 10.39
C ASN A 14 19.51 5.51 10.05
N VAL A 15 19.53 4.45 9.25
CA VAL A 15 18.33 3.66 8.93
C VAL A 15 18.39 2.37 9.73
N SER A 16 17.40 2.11 10.57
CA SER A 16 17.31 0.86 11.32
C SER A 16 15.99 0.14 11.05
N ALA A 17 16.06 -1.17 10.90
CA ALA A 17 14.92 -2.06 10.73
C ALA A 17 14.93 -3.09 11.85
N GLU A 18 13.81 -3.18 12.57
CA GLU A 18 13.63 -4.10 13.70
C GLU A 18 12.45 -5.04 13.43
N ASP A 19 12.69 -6.34 13.53
CA ASP A 19 11.64 -7.32 13.61
C ASP A 19 11.20 -7.48 15.07
N LYS A 20 10.04 -6.92 15.42
CA LYS A 20 9.48 -6.99 16.78
C LYS A 20 9.15 -8.41 17.24
N THR A 21 8.96 -9.36 16.32
CA THR A 21 8.61 -10.75 16.65
C THR A 21 9.87 -11.57 16.91
N ALA A 22 10.90 -11.38 16.08
CA ALA A 22 12.18 -12.10 16.23
C ALA A 22 13.17 -11.41 17.19
N GLY A 23 12.94 -10.13 17.53
CA GLY A 23 13.86 -9.31 18.33
C GLY A 23 15.15 -8.93 17.59
N VAL A 24 15.23 -9.19 16.28
CA VAL A 24 16.42 -8.93 15.47
C VAL A 24 16.38 -7.51 14.94
N LYS A 25 17.48 -6.78 15.09
CA LYS A 25 17.64 -5.40 14.61
C LYS A 25 18.85 -5.28 13.71
N ASN A 26 18.66 -4.69 12.54
CA ASN A 26 19.73 -4.30 11.62
C ASN A 26 19.76 -2.79 11.46
N LYS A 27 20.95 -2.22 11.25
CA LYS A 27 21.18 -0.79 11.08
C LYS A 27 22.17 -0.55 9.96
N ILE A 28 21.90 0.46 9.13
CA ILE A 28 22.79 1.01 8.11
C ILE A 28 23.02 2.48 8.44
N THR A 29 24.26 2.95 8.24
CA THR A 29 24.65 4.35 8.43
C THR A 29 25.11 4.90 7.08
N ILE A 30 24.48 5.97 6.64
CA ILE A 30 24.78 6.68 5.39
C ILE A 30 25.52 7.97 5.77
N THR A 31 26.82 8.01 5.48
CA THR A 31 27.70 9.13 5.83
C THR A 31 27.74 10.21 4.73
N ASN A 32 28.26 11.38 5.09
CA ASN A 32 28.17 12.62 4.31
C ASN A 32 29.22 12.71 3.18
N ASP A 33 30.02 11.66 2.99
CA ASP A 33 31.33 11.78 2.34
C ASP A 33 31.31 11.42 0.83
N LYS A 34 30.31 10.65 0.39
CA LYS A 34 30.18 10.19 -1.01
C LYS A 34 28.71 10.10 -1.43
N GLY A 35 28.36 10.73 -2.55
CA GLY A 35 27.02 10.65 -3.15
C GLY A 35 26.04 11.74 -2.73
N ARG A 36 26.51 12.80 -2.06
CA ARG A 36 25.66 13.97 -1.75
C ARG A 36 25.44 14.81 -3.02
N LEU A 37 24.19 15.21 -3.22
CA LEU A 37 23.79 16.13 -4.28
C LEU A 37 24.44 17.51 -4.08
N SER A 38 24.86 18.13 -5.19
CA SER A 38 25.28 19.53 -5.17
C SER A 38 24.11 20.45 -4.85
N LYS A 39 24.39 21.71 -4.51
CA LYS A 39 23.33 22.70 -4.26
C LYS A 39 22.45 22.90 -5.50
N GLU A 40 23.06 22.95 -6.67
CA GLU A 40 22.38 23.08 -7.95
C GLU A 40 21.49 21.88 -8.25
N GLU A 41 21.92 20.67 -7.90
CA GLU A 41 21.12 19.46 -8.02
C GLU A 41 19.93 19.46 -7.06
N ILE A 42 20.13 19.91 -5.82
CA ILE A 42 19.06 20.07 -4.83
C ILE A 42 18.02 21.08 -5.33
N ASP A 43 18.47 22.26 -5.78
CA ASP A 43 17.57 23.33 -6.26
C ASP A 43 16.78 22.87 -7.50
N ARG A 44 17.42 22.10 -8.40
CA ARG A 44 16.74 21.47 -9.54
C ARG A 44 15.68 20.46 -9.09
N MET A 45 16.00 19.58 -8.13
CA MET A 45 15.03 18.60 -7.62
C MET A 45 13.83 19.28 -6.93
N VAL A 46 14.05 20.37 -6.19
CA VAL A 46 12.96 21.15 -5.58
C VAL A 46 12.08 21.79 -6.65
N HIS A 47 12.68 22.35 -7.70
CA HIS A 47 11.93 22.93 -8.81
C HIS A 47 11.11 21.89 -9.58
N ASP A 48 11.73 20.74 -9.89
CA ASP A 48 11.05 19.63 -10.57
C ASP A 48 9.90 19.09 -9.71
N ALA A 49 10.09 18.92 -8.40
CA ALA A 49 9.04 18.48 -7.49
C ALA A 49 7.84 19.43 -7.47
N GLU A 50 8.06 20.74 -7.47
CA GLU A 50 6.95 21.70 -7.54
C GLU A 50 6.27 21.70 -8.92
N LYS A 51 7.05 21.54 -9.99
CA LYS A 51 6.53 21.50 -11.36
C LYS A 51 5.63 20.29 -11.62
N TYR A 52 5.99 19.11 -11.12
CA TYR A 52 5.25 17.86 -11.36
C TYR A 52 4.30 17.49 -10.22
N LYS A 53 4.18 18.33 -9.19
CA LYS A 53 3.37 18.09 -8.00
C LYS A 53 1.95 17.61 -8.30
N GLU A 54 1.26 18.24 -9.24
CA GLU A 54 -0.12 17.87 -9.59
C GLU A 54 -0.18 16.50 -10.27
N GLU A 55 0.73 16.22 -11.20
CA GLU A 55 0.83 14.92 -11.87
C GLU A 55 1.19 13.79 -10.88
N ASP A 56 2.15 14.05 -9.97
CA ASP A 56 2.56 13.11 -8.94
C ASP A 56 1.43 12.82 -7.95
N GLU A 57 0.62 13.81 -7.58
CA GLU A 57 -0.55 13.61 -6.72
C GLU A 57 -1.64 12.78 -7.41
N GLU A 58 -1.89 12.97 -8.71
CA GLU A 58 -2.84 12.14 -9.46
C GLU A 58 -2.37 10.68 -9.57
N VAL A 59 -1.08 10.47 -9.88
CA VAL A 59 -0.48 9.13 -9.90
C VAL A 59 -0.54 8.48 -8.52
N LYS A 60 -0.25 9.24 -7.46
CA LYS A 60 -0.32 8.77 -6.08
C LYS A 60 -1.73 8.34 -5.69
N LYS A 61 -2.77 9.14 -5.99
CA LYS A 61 -4.17 8.76 -5.75
C LYS A 61 -4.53 7.44 -6.46
N LYS A 62 -4.08 7.27 -7.70
CA LYS A 62 -4.29 6.04 -8.47
C LYS A 62 -3.66 4.82 -7.81
N VAL A 63 -2.41 4.95 -7.36
CA VAL A 63 -1.71 3.89 -6.63
C VAL A 63 -2.37 3.60 -5.28
N GLU A 64 -2.79 4.63 -4.55
CA GLU A 64 -3.49 4.49 -3.26
C GLU A 64 -4.86 3.78 -3.43
N ALA A 65 -5.64 4.13 -4.45
CA ALA A 65 -6.92 3.48 -4.75
C ALA A 65 -6.72 2.00 -5.12
N LYS A 66 -5.72 1.71 -5.96
CA LYS A 66 -5.33 0.33 -6.31
C LYS A 66 -4.94 -0.48 -5.08
N ASN A 67 -4.04 0.07 -4.27
CA ASN A 67 -3.59 -0.57 -3.04
C ASN A 67 -4.75 -0.77 -2.05
N SER A 68 -5.71 0.17 -2.00
CA SER A 68 -6.88 0.05 -1.13
C SER A 68 -7.78 -1.13 -1.54
N LEU A 69 -8.04 -1.28 -2.84
CA LEU A 69 -8.79 -2.42 -3.38
C LEU A 69 -8.08 -3.76 -3.09
N GLU A 70 -6.79 -3.83 -3.39
CA GLU A 70 -5.97 -5.03 -3.18
C GLU A 70 -5.87 -5.39 -1.68
N ASN A 71 -5.59 -4.42 -0.82
CA ASN A 71 -5.52 -4.62 0.62
C ASN A 71 -6.87 -5.09 1.20
N TYR A 72 -7.98 -4.52 0.76
CA TYR A 72 -9.31 -4.95 1.21
C TYR A 72 -9.59 -6.39 0.77
N ALA A 73 -9.34 -6.73 -0.49
CA ALA A 73 -9.51 -8.09 -1.03
C ALA A 73 -8.72 -9.14 -0.22
N TYR A 74 -7.44 -8.87 0.05
CA TYR A 74 -6.62 -9.77 0.87
C TYR A 74 -7.04 -9.80 2.35
N SER A 75 -7.44 -8.66 2.92
CA SER A 75 -7.92 -8.57 4.30
C SER A 75 -9.18 -9.42 4.51
N ILE A 76 -10.15 -9.34 3.59
CA ILE A 76 -11.35 -10.16 3.67
C ILE A 76 -11.01 -11.63 3.44
N ARG A 77 -10.14 -11.96 2.48
CA ARG A 77 -9.71 -13.35 2.26
C ARG A 77 -9.11 -13.96 3.51
N ASN A 78 -8.27 -13.21 4.22
CA ASN A 78 -7.72 -13.64 5.51
C ASN A 78 -8.81 -13.78 6.58
N THR A 79 -9.73 -12.82 6.66
CA THR A 79 -10.86 -12.86 7.61
C THR A 79 -11.72 -14.11 7.39
N VAL A 80 -12.05 -14.44 6.15
CA VAL A 80 -12.79 -15.66 5.79
C VAL A 80 -11.97 -16.92 6.05
N SER A 81 -10.65 -16.88 5.86
CA SER A 81 -9.80 -18.02 6.20
C SER A 81 -9.75 -18.31 7.71
N VAL A 82 -9.83 -17.27 8.55
CA VAL A 82 -9.74 -17.40 10.02
C VAL A 82 -11.11 -17.62 10.67
N SER A 83 -12.16 -16.94 10.18
CA SER A 83 -13.50 -16.92 10.77
C SER A 83 -14.58 -17.56 9.89
N GLY A 84 -14.19 -18.19 8.77
CA GLY A 84 -15.12 -18.75 7.80
C GLY A 84 -15.97 -19.92 8.31
N ASP A 85 -15.60 -20.53 9.44
CA ASP A 85 -16.41 -21.59 10.07
C ASP A 85 -17.75 -21.06 10.63
N LYS A 86 -17.86 -19.74 10.84
CA LYS A 86 -19.12 -19.08 11.23
C LYS A 86 -20.02 -18.74 10.04
N LEU A 87 -19.46 -18.76 8.83
CA LEU A 87 -20.18 -18.46 7.60
C LEU A 87 -20.73 -19.75 7.01
N ASN A 88 -21.92 -19.67 6.41
CA ASN A 88 -22.43 -20.80 5.66
C ASN A 88 -21.60 -21.00 4.36
N PRO A 89 -21.56 -22.21 3.78
CA PRO A 89 -20.76 -22.49 2.60
C PRO A 89 -21.09 -21.60 1.38
N ALA A 90 -22.35 -21.22 1.21
CA ALA A 90 -22.80 -20.37 0.11
C ALA A 90 -22.26 -18.94 0.23
N ASP A 91 -22.30 -18.37 1.44
CA ASP A 91 -21.75 -17.05 1.77
C ASP A 91 -20.23 -17.03 1.58
N LYS A 92 -19.54 -18.11 1.98
CA LYS A 92 -18.09 -18.27 1.77
C LYS A 92 -17.73 -18.30 0.28
N GLU A 93 -18.44 -19.12 -0.50
CA GLU A 93 -18.22 -19.22 -1.95
C GLU A 93 -18.50 -17.88 -2.65
N ASN A 94 -19.52 -17.14 -2.21
CA ASN A 94 -19.85 -15.83 -2.77
C ASN A 94 -18.74 -14.80 -2.52
N ILE A 95 -18.20 -14.74 -1.29
CA ILE A 95 -17.06 -13.87 -0.97
C ILE A 95 -15.82 -14.26 -1.79
N ASP A 96 -15.47 -15.54 -1.85
CA ASP A 96 -14.29 -16.00 -2.59
C ASP A 96 -14.41 -15.65 -4.09
N LYS A 97 -15.61 -15.79 -4.68
CA LYS A 97 -15.88 -15.36 -6.06
C LYS A 97 -15.74 -13.85 -6.24
N ALA A 98 -16.28 -13.05 -5.32
CA ALA A 98 -16.18 -11.59 -5.39
C ALA A 98 -14.73 -11.11 -5.28
N ILE A 99 -13.95 -11.68 -4.34
CA ILE A 99 -12.53 -11.37 -4.16
C ILE A 99 -11.73 -11.74 -5.41
N ASN A 100 -11.87 -12.97 -5.91
CA ASN A 100 -11.13 -13.41 -7.09
C ASN A 100 -11.52 -12.57 -8.33
N GLY A 101 -12.81 -12.25 -8.49
CA GLY A 101 -13.28 -11.37 -9.56
C GLY A 101 -12.68 -9.97 -9.49
N ALA A 102 -12.60 -9.38 -8.30
CA ALA A 102 -11.99 -8.07 -8.10
C ALA A 102 -10.47 -8.08 -8.38
N LEU A 103 -9.75 -9.12 -7.93
CA LEU A 103 -8.32 -9.28 -8.18
C LEU A 103 -8.02 -9.50 -9.67
N GLU A 104 -8.78 -10.37 -10.35
CA GLU A 104 -8.62 -10.57 -11.79
C GLU A 104 -8.99 -9.31 -12.61
N TRP A 105 -9.95 -8.53 -12.13
CA TRP A 105 -10.27 -7.24 -12.74
C TRP A 105 -9.10 -6.26 -12.56
N LEU A 106 -8.50 -6.21 -11.37
CA LEU A 106 -7.32 -5.38 -11.11
C LEU A 106 -6.14 -5.78 -12.01
N ASP A 107 -5.89 -7.07 -12.17
CA ASP A 107 -4.83 -7.61 -13.05
C ASP A 107 -5.03 -7.21 -14.52
N ARG A 108 -6.28 -7.21 -14.99
CA ARG A 108 -6.63 -6.81 -16.37
C ARG A 108 -6.65 -5.31 -16.59
N ASN A 109 -6.91 -4.51 -15.55
CA ASN A 109 -7.12 -3.07 -15.65
C ASN A 109 -6.06 -2.30 -14.85
N GLN A 110 -4.78 -2.57 -15.12
CA GLN A 110 -3.66 -1.90 -14.45
C GLN A 110 -3.62 -0.37 -14.65
N LEU A 111 -4.31 0.12 -15.68
CA LEU A 111 -4.43 1.54 -16.01
C LEU A 111 -5.80 2.14 -15.65
N ALA A 112 -6.66 1.39 -14.94
CA ALA A 112 -7.98 1.86 -14.51
C ALA A 112 -7.89 3.18 -13.74
N GLU A 113 -8.82 4.09 -14.00
CA GLU A 113 -8.87 5.38 -13.31
C GLU A 113 -9.29 5.25 -11.85
N VAL A 114 -9.00 6.29 -11.05
CA VAL A 114 -9.28 6.31 -9.60
C VAL A 114 -10.74 5.97 -9.32
N GLU A 115 -11.67 6.55 -10.08
CA GLU A 115 -13.11 6.32 -9.94
C GLU A 115 -13.49 4.85 -10.17
N GLU A 116 -12.89 4.20 -11.18
CA GLU A 116 -13.14 2.78 -11.47
C GLU A 116 -12.62 1.88 -10.35
N LEU A 117 -11.45 2.19 -9.79
CA LEU A 117 -10.85 1.48 -8.66
C LEU A 117 -11.71 1.62 -7.39
N GLU A 118 -12.19 2.83 -7.11
CA GLU A 118 -13.07 3.11 -5.99
C GLU A 118 -14.43 2.42 -6.14
N ASP A 119 -15.00 2.42 -7.34
CA ASP A 119 -16.29 1.77 -7.58
C ASP A 119 -16.18 0.25 -7.47
N LYS A 120 -15.07 -0.34 -7.92
CA LYS A 120 -14.80 -1.77 -7.68
C LYS A 120 -14.56 -2.09 -6.22
N LEU A 121 -13.95 -1.20 -5.45
CA LEU A 121 -13.85 -1.35 -4.01
C LEU A 121 -15.23 -1.32 -3.34
N LYS A 122 -16.10 -0.36 -3.71
CA LYS A 122 -17.47 -0.27 -3.18
C LYS A 122 -18.30 -1.50 -3.54
N GLU A 123 -18.18 -2.00 -4.77
CA GLU A 123 -18.86 -3.23 -5.21
C GLU A 123 -18.43 -4.41 -4.34
N LEU A 124 -17.12 -4.60 -4.14
CA LEU A 124 -16.60 -5.66 -3.29
C LEU A 124 -17.07 -5.53 -1.85
N GLN A 125 -17.03 -4.32 -1.28
CA GLN A 125 -17.55 -4.02 0.07
C GLN A 125 -19.04 -4.34 0.21
N SER A 126 -19.85 -3.96 -0.78
CA SER A 126 -21.30 -4.20 -0.76
C SER A 126 -21.67 -5.68 -0.69
N ILE A 127 -20.81 -6.56 -1.22
CA ILE A 127 -20.99 -8.01 -1.18
C ILE A 127 -20.42 -8.58 0.12
N CYS A 128 -19.23 -8.15 0.51
CA CYS A 128 -18.49 -8.73 1.64
C CYS A 128 -19.03 -8.26 3.00
N ASP A 129 -19.29 -6.96 3.18
CA ASP A 129 -19.65 -6.40 4.48
C ASP A 129 -20.92 -7.02 5.09
N PRO A 130 -22.03 -7.21 4.33
CA PRO A 130 -23.25 -7.81 4.89
C PRO A 130 -23.07 -9.29 5.26
N ILE A 131 -22.13 -9.98 4.64
CA ILE A 131 -21.86 -11.40 4.92
C ILE A 131 -20.99 -11.54 6.17
N ILE A 132 -19.98 -10.68 6.31
CA ILE A 132 -19.05 -10.70 7.46
C ILE A 132 -19.74 -10.21 8.75
N ALA A 133 -20.74 -9.32 8.63
CA ALA A 133 -21.48 -8.80 9.77
C ALA A 133 -22.53 -9.78 10.35
N LYS A 134 -22.79 -10.92 9.71
CA LYS A 134 -23.67 -11.98 10.23
C LYS A 134 -23.00 -12.82 11.31
#